data_AF-A0A4R4Q806-F1
#
_entry.id   AF-A0A4R4Q806-F1
#
_cell.length_a   1.000
_cell.length_b   1.000
_cell.length_c   1.000
_cell.angle_alpha   90.00
_cell.angle_beta   90.00
_cell.angle_gamma   90.00
#
_symmetry.space_group_name_H-M   'P 1'
#
loop_
_entity.id
_entity.type
_entity.pdbx_description
1 polymer ?
#
loop_
_entity_poly.entity_id
_entity_poly.type
_entity_poly.pdbx_seq_one_letter_code
_entity_poly.pdbx_strand_id
1 'polypeptide(L)'
;MDRASPRSGIRRRLRLATALGALLVLLGSYGVSTTAQADPAQAGTARADTDAGVNVIRVAEFPADCSYSHRLPDDPIIFPGLPGASHMHSFFGSTVTNAHTTLPDLLISPTTCNPQVDTSSYWVPTLYRNNVAVEPVISTFYYLGEGVRSDVVARTEPIPQGLRIVAGNARATGPNDSIARWSCLHAGQVPPSKDFVNCPAGTMLESYLDFPQCWNGRDLDSPDHKSHMAYPVNQACPASHPVPVPKLRQVLRYPVSGDPSQFRLASGPGYTMHGDFFNAWPVAEMERRVRDCIRPVVKCGHDGQPI
;
A
#
# COMPACT_ATOMS: atom_id res chain seq x y z
N MET A 1 -24.91 53.65 -2.32
CA MET A 1 -23.64 53.96 -3.00
C MET A 1 -23.02 52.62 -3.40
N ASP A 2 -22.84 52.23 -4.65
CA ASP A 2 -23.34 52.71 -5.93
C ASP A 2 -23.29 51.53 -6.91
N ARG A 3 -24.24 51.55 -7.86
CA ARG A 3 -24.31 50.68 -9.03
C ARG A 3 -23.13 50.96 -9.97
N ALA A 4 -22.70 49.95 -10.74
CA ALA A 4 -22.71 49.99 -12.22
C ALA A 4 -22.08 48.75 -12.87
N SER A 5 -22.83 48.14 -13.80
CA SER A 5 -22.28 47.41 -14.97
C SER A 5 -22.05 48.40 -16.13
N PRO A 6 -21.27 48.01 -17.15
CA PRO A 6 -21.85 47.70 -18.48
C PRO A 6 -21.14 46.49 -19.17
N ARG A 7 -21.81 45.56 -19.88
CA ARG A 7 -22.52 45.53 -21.20
C ARG A 7 -21.65 45.47 -22.48
N SER A 8 -21.91 44.41 -23.26
CA SER A 8 -21.94 44.30 -24.75
C SER A 8 -20.60 44.21 -25.51
N GLY A 9 -20.38 43.39 -26.56
CA GLY A 9 -21.24 42.45 -27.28
C GLY A 9 -20.64 41.96 -28.63
N ILE A 10 -21.13 40.80 -29.10
CA ILE A 10 -21.48 40.41 -30.49
C ILE A 10 -20.36 40.37 -31.58
N ARG A 11 -20.12 39.18 -32.20
CA ARG A 11 -20.51 38.83 -33.61
C ARG A 11 -20.05 37.43 -34.07
N ARG A 12 -21.07 36.64 -34.45
CA ARG A 12 -21.08 35.43 -35.30
C ARG A 12 -20.37 35.65 -36.66
N ARG A 13 -19.86 34.56 -37.27
CA ARG A 13 -20.21 34.13 -38.65
C ARG A 13 -20.14 32.61 -38.85
N LEU A 14 -21.25 32.06 -39.34
CA LEU A 14 -21.46 30.74 -39.93
C LEU A 14 -21.04 30.76 -41.41
N ARG A 15 -20.56 29.65 -41.99
CA ARG A 15 -20.85 29.23 -43.38
C ARG A 15 -20.79 27.70 -43.55
N LEU A 16 -21.92 27.10 -43.93
CA LEU A 16 -22.05 25.80 -44.57
C LEU A 16 -21.70 25.92 -46.08
N ALA A 17 -21.24 24.82 -46.70
CA ALA A 17 -21.69 24.40 -48.03
C ALA A 17 -21.32 22.92 -48.32
N THR A 18 -22.33 22.16 -48.73
CA THR A 18 -22.36 20.79 -49.25
C THR A 18 -22.20 20.73 -50.77
N ALA A 19 -21.69 19.63 -51.35
CA ALA A 19 -22.17 19.08 -52.63
C ALA A 19 -21.70 17.63 -52.90
N LEU A 20 -22.64 16.78 -53.32
CA LEU A 20 -22.46 15.43 -53.89
C LEU A 20 -22.03 15.49 -55.37
N GLY A 21 -21.41 14.42 -55.88
CA GLY A 21 -21.27 14.14 -57.32
C GLY A 21 -20.97 12.65 -57.58
N ALA A 22 -21.68 12.05 -58.52
CA ALA A 22 -21.86 10.61 -58.69
C ALA A 22 -20.97 9.92 -59.76
N LEU A 23 -20.83 8.60 -59.57
CA LEU A 23 -20.61 7.45 -60.48
C LEU A 23 -20.37 7.68 -62.00
N LEU A 24 -19.37 6.97 -62.56
CA LEU A 24 -19.47 6.32 -63.88
C LEU A 24 -18.51 5.12 -64.01
N VAL A 25 -19.05 4.04 -64.58
CA VAL A 25 -18.50 2.69 -64.79
C VAL A 25 -17.78 2.62 -66.13
N LEU A 26 -16.75 1.77 -66.27
CA LEU A 26 -16.51 0.97 -67.49
C LEU A 26 -15.63 -0.26 -67.21
N LEU A 27 -16.06 -1.37 -67.80
CA LEU A 27 -15.61 -2.75 -67.64
C LEU A 27 -14.35 -3.07 -68.44
N GLY A 28 -13.59 -4.07 -67.97
CA GLY A 28 -12.51 -4.72 -68.72
C GLY A 28 -12.09 -6.02 -68.03
N SER A 29 -12.78 -7.10 -68.36
CA SER A 29 -12.60 -8.49 -67.90
C SER A 29 -11.30 -9.14 -68.38
N TYR A 30 -10.65 -9.98 -67.55
CA TYR A 30 -10.00 -11.22 -68.00
C TYR A 30 -9.81 -12.23 -66.83
N GLY A 31 -10.29 -13.47 -67.05
CA GLY A 31 -9.60 -14.70 -66.65
C GLY A 31 -9.79 -15.24 -65.23
N VAL A 32 -10.72 -16.19 -65.07
CA VAL A 32 -10.79 -17.11 -63.93
C VAL A 32 -9.68 -18.16 -64.05
N SER A 33 -8.97 -18.46 -62.96
CA SER A 33 -8.36 -19.77 -62.72
C SER A 33 -8.26 -20.02 -61.21
N THR A 34 -8.95 -21.07 -60.79
CA THR A 34 -9.02 -21.58 -59.42
C THR A 34 -7.82 -22.48 -59.13
N THR A 35 -7.05 -22.15 -58.09
CA THR A 35 -6.33 -23.16 -57.29
C THR A 35 -6.26 -22.66 -55.85
N ALA A 36 -6.98 -23.34 -54.97
CA ALA A 36 -6.75 -23.24 -53.54
C ALA A 36 -5.34 -23.78 -53.23
N GLN A 37 -4.48 -22.91 -52.71
CA GLN A 37 -3.23 -23.28 -52.07
C GLN A 37 -3.25 -22.68 -50.67
N ALA A 38 -3.30 -23.58 -49.69
CA ALA A 38 -3.08 -23.24 -48.30
C ALA A 38 -1.59 -22.85 -48.14
N ASP A 39 -1.33 -21.59 -47.81
CA ASP A 39 -0.01 -21.16 -47.37
C ASP A 39 0.11 -21.40 -45.85
N PRO A 40 1.03 -22.27 -45.40
CA PRO A 40 1.42 -22.35 -44.01
C PRO A 40 2.46 -21.26 -43.71
N ALA A 41 2.51 -20.83 -42.44
CA ALA A 41 3.53 -19.96 -41.84
C ALA A 41 3.27 -18.45 -41.86
N GLN A 42 2.40 -18.01 -40.94
CA GLN A 42 2.78 -16.98 -39.98
C GLN A 42 2.54 -17.52 -38.57
N ALA A 43 3.52 -18.28 -38.08
CA ALA A 43 3.64 -18.60 -36.67
C ALA A 43 3.97 -17.29 -35.94
N GLY A 44 2.93 -16.61 -35.46
CA GLY A 44 3.08 -15.67 -34.36
C GLY A 44 3.70 -16.45 -33.20
N THR A 45 4.91 -16.06 -32.79
CA THR A 45 5.50 -16.54 -31.56
C THR A 45 4.71 -15.96 -30.40
N ALA A 46 3.54 -16.54 -30.13
CA ALA A 46 3.03 -16.63 -28.78
C ALA A 46 4.12 -17.36 -28.01
N ARG A 47 4.85 -16.63 -27.16
CA ARG A 47 5.60 -17.26 -26.08
C ARG A 47 4.56 -18.04 -25.29
N ALA A 48 4.50 -19.34 -25.53
CA ALA A 48 3.92 -20.26 -24.59
C ALA A 48 4.74 -20.09 -23.31
N ASP A 49 4.11 -19.55 -22.27
CA ASP A 49 4.60 -19.65 -20.90
C ASP A 49 4.68 -21.14 -20.58
N THR A 50 5.82 -21.74 -20.89
CA THR A 50 6.23 -22.98 -20.28
C THR A 50 6.86 -22.59 -18.95
N ASP A 51 6.03 -22.39 -17.93
CA ASP A 51 6.49 -22.63 -16.58
C ASP A 51 5.53 -23.58 -15.85
N ALA A 52 6.14 -24.54 -15.18
CA ALA A 52 5.56 -25.81 -14.82
C ALA A 52 4.64 -25.71 -13.59
N GLY A 53 3.50 -26.39 -13.64
CA GLY A 53 2.96 -27.17 -12.52
C GLY A 53 2.44 -26.46 -11.25
N VAL A 54 2.54 -25.14 -11.09
CA VAL A 54 1.98 -24.43 -9.92
C VAL A 54 0.75 -23.63 -10.34
N ASN A 55 -0.41 -23.91 -9.73
CA ASN A 55 -1.61 -23.07 -9.86
C ASN A 55 -1.39 -21.76 -9.10
N VAL A 56 -0.62 -20.84 -9.68
CA VAL A 56 -0.23 -19.59 -9.02
C VAL A 56 -1.44 -18.70 -8.75
N ILE A 57 -1.58 -18.23 -7.51
CA ILE A 57 -2.61 -17.29 -7.10
C ILE A 57 -2.26 -15.88 -7.61
N ARG A 58 -3.19 -15.26 -8.35
CA ARG A 58 -2.99 -13.94 -9.00
C ARG A 58 -3.32 -12.76 -8.10
N VAL A 59 -2.44 -12.49 -7.14
CA VAL A 59 -2.50 -11.32 -6.26
C VAL A 59 -1.08 -10.80 -6.08
N ALA A 60 -0.80 -9.55 -6.41
CA ALA A 60 0.53 -8.95 -6.18
C ALA A 60 0.78 -8.79 -4.66
N GLU A 61 1.38 -9.78 -4.01
CA GLU A 61 1.49 -9.84 -2.56
C GLU A 61 2.67 -10.68 -2.09
N PHE A 62 3.34 -10.25 -1.02
CA PHE A 62 4.07 -11.14 -0.12
C PHE A 62 3.92 -10.67 1.35
N PRO A 63 3.85 -11.59 2.32
CA PRO A 63 3.73 -11.25 3.73
C PRO A 63 5.06 -11.24 4.47
N ALA A 64 5.10 -10.47 5.56
CA ALA A 64 6.00 -10.65 6.69
C ALA A 64 5.17 -10.73 7.99
N ASP A 65 5.21 -11.87 8.66
CA ASP A 65 4.58 -12.05 9.97
C ASP A 65 5.60 -11.72 11.06
N CYS A 66 5.39 -10.65 11.82
CA CYS A 66 6.36 -10.20 12.84
C CYS A 66 5.69 -10.12 14.20
N SER A 67 6.01 -11.05 15.10
CA SER A 67 5.42 -11.04 16.45
C SER A 67 5.83 -9.80 17.24
N TYR A 68 5.06 -9.47 18.28
CA TYR A 68 5.43 -8.42 19.23
C TYR A 68 6.86 -8.63 19.75
N SER A 69 7.64 -7.55 19.79
CA SER A 69 8.98 -7.54 20.36
C SER A 69 8.97 -6.95 21.78
N HIS A 70 8.69 -5.65 21.88
CA HIS A 70 8.76 -4.90 23.12
C HIS A 70 7.97 -3.58 23.01
N ARG A 71 7.95 -2.78 24.08
CA ARG A 71 7.31 -1.46 24.09
C ARG A 71 8.19 -0.41 24.75
N LEU A 72 8.22 0.78 24.17
CA LEU A 72 8.92 1.96 24.68
C LEU A 72 8.13 3.23 24.33
N PRO A 73 8.20 4.28 25.15
CA PRO A 73 7.69 5.62 24.82
C PRO A 73 8.63 6.38 23.84
N ASP A 74 9.13 5.67 22.83
CA ASP A 74 10.17 6.14 21.92
C ASP A 74 9.67 6.18 20.47
N ASP A 75 10.25 7.06 19.66
CA ASP A 75 10.02 7.10 18.22
C ASP A 75 11.28 7.62 17.50
N PRO A 76 12.09 6.76 16.87
CA PRO A 76 13.32 7.19 16.20
C PRO A 76 13.08 7.94 14.88
N ILE A 77 11.84 8.00 14.37
CA ILE A 77 11.50 8.82 13.20
C ILE A 77 11.10 10.21 13.66
N ILE A 78 10.12 10.32 14.55
CA ILE A 78 9.53 11.59 14.98
C ILE A 78 10.38 12.32 16.03
N PHE A 79 11.02 11.58 16.95
CA PHE A 79 11.79 12.13 18.06
C PHE A 79 13.19 11.47 18.16
N PRO A 80 14.01 11.55 17.10
CA PRO A 80 15.31 10.90 17.07
C PRO A 80 16.22 11.39 18.21
N GLY A 81 16.79 10.45 18.96
CA GLY A 81 17.70 10.70 20.08
C GLY A 81 17.02 11.22 21.35
N LEU A 82 15.68 11.17 21.44
CA LEU A 82 14.92 11.67 22.59
C LEU A 82 14.11 10.53 23.25
N PRO A 83 14.72 9.70 24.12
CA PRO A 83 14.01 8.67 24.86
C PRO A 83 12.84 9.24 25.67
N GLY A 84 11.70 8.57 25.61
CA GLY A 84 10.49 8.96 26.35
C GLY A 84 9.75 10.19 25.82
N ALA A 85 10.16 10.74 24.67
CA ALA A 85 9.50 11.90 24.07
C ALA A 85 8.18 11.56 23.35
N SER A 86 7.91 10.27 23.09
CA SER A 86 6.69 9.81 22.44
C SER A 86 5.69 9.22 23.43
N HIS A 87 4.47 8.94 22.96
CA HIS A 87 3.57 8.02 23.67
C HIS A 87 4.11 6.58 23.56
N MET A 88 3.54 5.67 24.34
CA MET A 88 3.96 4.27 24.33
C MET A 88 3.69 3.58 23.00
N HIS A 89 4.76 3.13 22.33
CA HIS A 89 4.70 2.32 21.12
C HIS A 89 4.93 0.84 21.43
N SER A 90 4.23 -0.02 20.69
CA SER A 90 4.52 -1.46 20.61
C SER A 90 5.29 -1.72 19.32
N PHE A 91 6.47 -2.35 19.43
CA PHE A 91 7.41 -2.59 18.34
C PHE A 91 7.35 -4.04 17.84
N PHE A 92 7.58 -4.22 16.55
CA PHE A 92 7.59 -5.49 15.81
C PHE A 92 8.78 -5.54 14.85
N GLY A 93 9.22 -6.75 14.49
CA GLY A 93 10.39 -6.96 13.65
C GLY A 93 11.67 -6.81 14.47
N SER A 94 12.48 -5.81 14.17
CA SER A 94 13.72 -5.53 14.89
C SER A 94 13.52 -5.47 16.41
N THR A 95 14.33 -6.24 17.14
CA THR A 95 14.24 -6.31 18.61
C THR A 95 15.02 -5.22 19.34
N VAL A 96 15.71 -4.34 18.62
CA VAL A 96 16.62 -3.33 19.22
C VAL A 96 16.11 -1.89 19.06
N THR A 97 14.94 -1.72 18.46
CA THR A 97 14.41 -0.39 18.14
C THR A 97 14.16 0.44 19.40
N ASN A 98 14.70 1.66 19.46
CA ASN A 98 14.50 2.65 20.50
C ASN A 98 14.75 4.05 19.93
N ALA A 99 14.69 5.11 20.75
CA ALA A 99 14.83 6.49 20.27
C ALA A 99 16.16 6.79 19.53
N HIS A 100 17.22 6.02 19.76
CA HIS A 100 18.52 6.22 19.10
C HIS A 100 18.73 5.36 17.86
N THR A 101 17.78 4.49 17.53
CA THR A 101 17.97 3.50 16.46
C THR A 101 18.19 4.15 15.10
N THR A 102 19.25 3.70 14.45
CA THR A 102 19.63 4.07 13.08
C THR A 102 19.54 2.88 12.14
N LEU A 103 19.66 3.12 10.83
CA LEU A 103 19.66 2.03 9.85
C LEU A 103 20.75 0.97 10.14
N PRO A 104 22.03 1.34 10.41
CA PRO A 104 23.04 0.36 10.80
C PRO A 104 22.63 -0.57 11.94
N ASP A 105 21.93 -0.06 12.95
CA ASP A 105 21.45 -0.88 14.08
C ASP A 105 20.41 -1.91 13.61
N LEU A 106 19.49 -1.50 12.73
CA LEU A 106 18.48 -2.39 12.16
C LEU A 106 19.11 -3.46 11.26
N LEU A 107 20.13 -3.14 10.47
CA LEU A 107 20.77 -4.09 9.55
C LEU A 107 21.45 -5.28 10.24
N ILE A 108 21.82 -5.12 11.51
CA ILE A 108 22.43 -6.18 12.33
C ILE A 108 21.50 -6.69 13.43
N SER A 109 20.24 -6.24 13.43
CA SER A 109 19.28 -6.55 14.48
C SER A 109 18.77 -7.99 14.38
N PRO A 110 18.63 -8.71 15.51
CA PRO A 110 17.70 -9.83 15.56
C PRO A 110 16.28 -9.37 15.23
N THR A 111 15.46 -10.25 14.65
CA THR A 111 14.10 -9.93 14.23
C THR A 111 13.08 -10.95 14.75
N THR A 112 11.87 -10.48 15.02
CA THR A 112 10.70 -11.34 15.27
C THR A 112 9.99 -11.74 13.98
N CYS A 113 10.43 -11.25 12.82
CA CYS A 113 9.77 -11.49 11.54
C CYS A 113 10.00 -12.89 10.97
N ASN A 114 8.97 -13.44 10.35
CA ASN A 114 9.06 -14.44 9.31
C ASN A 114 8.72 -13.73 7.99
N PRO A 115 9.66 -13.62 7.02
CA PRO A 115 10.97 -14.25 7.00
C PRO A 115 11.99 -13.56 7.91
N GLN A 116 12.94 -14.35 8.43
CA GLN A 116 14.00 -13.89 9.34
C GLN A 116 15.01 -12.92 8.70
N VAL A 117 14.98 -12.78 7.37
CA VAL A 117 15.82 -11.81 6.65
C VAL A 117 15.29 -10.39 6.78
N ASP A 118 14.03 -10.19 7.16
CA ASP A 118 13.47 -8.87 7.41
C ASP A 118 13.85 -8.37 8.80
N THR A 119 14.84 -7.48 8.85
CA THR A 119 15.26 -6.81 10.08
C THR A 119 14.70 -5.40 10.21
N SER A 120 13.69 -5.06 9.41
CA SER A 120 12.99 -3.78 9.50
C SER A 120 12.28 -3.63 10.85
N SER A 121 11.96 -2.40 11.20
CA SER A 121 11.18 -2.10 12.39
C SER A 121 9.81 -1.54 12.01
N TYR A 122 8.79 -2.00 12.73
CA TYR A 122 7.43 -1.53 12.62
C TYR A 122 6.90 -1.21 14.01
N TRP A 123 6.19 -0.10 14.19
CA TRP A 123 5.57 0.19 15.48
C TRP A 123 4.26 0.95 15.35
N VAL A 124 3.46 0.83 16.41
CA VAL A 124 2.11 1.41 16.53
C VAL A 124 1.87 1.90 17.95
N PRO A 125 0.93 2.83 18.18
CA PRO A 125 0.55 3.20 19.54
C PRO A 125 -0.02 1.97 20.27
N THR A 126 0.46 1.72 21.48
CA THR A 126 0.09 0.54 22.25
C THR A 126 -1.41 0.55 22.54
N LEU A 127 -2.08 -0.56 22.25
CA LEU A 127 -3.48 -0.76 22.62
C LEU A 127 -3.57 -1.07 24.12
N TYR A 128 -4.56 -0.48 24.78
CA TYR A 128 -4.91 -0.77 26.17
C TYR A 128 -6.37 -1.19 26.26
N ARG A 129 -6.66 -2.16 27.13
CA ARG A 129 -7.99 -2.47 27.63
C ARG A 129 -8.02 -2.22 29.13
N ASN A 130 -8.90 -1.33 29.59
CA ASN A 130 -8.98 -0.95 31.02
C ASN A 130 -7.61 -0.56 31.60
N ASN A 131 -6.82 0.21 30.84
CA ASN A 131 -5.45 0.62 31.15
C ASN A 131 -4.40 -0.51 31.25
N VAL A 132 -4.75 -1.76 30.91
CA VAL A 132 -3.78 -2.84 30.75
C VAL A 132 -3.41 -2.96 29.28
N ALA A 133 -2.12 -2.96 28.98
CA ALA A 133 -1.64 -3.08 27.60
C ALA A 133 -2.03 -4.43 26.99
N VAL A 134 -2.37 -4.42 25.72
CA VAL A 134 -2.82 -5.59 24.96
C VAL A 134 -1.88 -5.79 23.78
N GLU A 135 -1.22 -6.95 23.77
CA GLU A 135 -0.36 -7.36 22.66
C GLU A 135 -1.23 -8.03 21.58
N PRO A 136 -0.99 -7.73 20.29
CA PRO A 136 -1.62 -8.48 19.23
C PRO A 136 -1.04 -9.90 19.21
N VAL A 137 -1.90 -10.88 18.97
CA VAL A 137 -1.51 -12.30 18.83
C VAL A 137 -1.16 -12.66 17.40
N ILE A 138 -1.58 -11.83 16.44
CA ILE A 138 -1.20 -11.95 15.03
C ILE A 138 -0.87 -10.53 14.54
N SER A 139 0.29 -10.42 13.89
CA SER A 139 0.81 -9.19 13.33
C SER A 139 1.40 -9.50 11.96
N THR A 140 0.69 -9.12 10.90
CA THR A 140 1.12 -9.35 9.52
C THR A 140 1.30 -8.03 8.81
N PHE A 141 2.44 -7.90 8.14
CA PHE A 141 2.81 -6.79 7.29
C PHE A 141 2.79 -7.28 5.84
N TYR A 142 1.74 -6.92 5.11
CA TYR A 142 1.59 -7.30 3.71
C TYR A 142 2.26 -6.25 2.82
N TYR A 143 3.07 -6.71 1.87
CA TYR A 143 3.58 -5.90 0.78
C TYR A 143 2.75 -6.17 -0.46
N LEU A 144 2.04 -5.16 -0.93
CA LEU A 144 0.97 -5.31 -1.91
C LEU A 144 1.20 -4.46 -3.16
N GLY A 145 0.82 -4.98 -4.33
CA GLY A 145 0.71 -4.21 -5.56
C GLY A 145 -0.66 -3.54 -5.77
N GLU A 146 -1.65 -3.81 -4.92
CA GLU A 146 -3.01 -3.28 -5.09
C GLU A 146 -3.12 -1.75 -4.85
N GLY A 147 -4.25 -1.17 -5.23
CA GLY A 147 -4.54 0.27 -5.03
C GLY A 147 -4.07 1.17 -6.17
N VAL A 148 -3.40 0.59 -7.16
CA VAL A 148 -3.00 1.22 -8.42
C VAL A 148 -3.38 0.34 -9.61
N ARG A 149 -3.38 0.91 -10.82
CA ARG A 149 -3.64 0.18 -12.06
C ARG A 149 -2.51 -0.80 -12.37
N SER A 150 -2.79 -1.82 -13.19
CA SER A 150 -1.83 -2.85 -13.57
C SER A 150 -0.55 -2.30 -14.22
N ASP A 151 -0.64 -1.22 -15.02
CA ASP A 151 0.52 -0.56 -15.61
C ASP A 151 1.45 0.05 -14.56
N VAL A 152 0.90 0.48 -13.42
CA VAL A 152 1.65 1.02 -12.30
C VAL A 152 2.27 -0.11 -11.47
N VAL A 153 1.56 -1.22 -11.28
CA VAL A 153 2.10 -2.43 -10.61
C VAL A 153 3.31 -2.97 -11.35
N ALA A 154 3.24 -3.04 -12.68
CA ALA A 154 4.31 -3.57 -13.53
C ALA A 154 5.64 -2.78 -13.42
N ARG A 155 5.57 -1.50 -12.99
CA ARG A 155 6.72 -0.61 -12.79
C ARG A 155 7.00 -0.31 -11.32
N THR A 156 6.40 -1.06 -10.38
CA THR A 156 6.70 -0.93 -8.94
C THR A 156 8.18 -1.15 -8.70
N GLU A 157 8.84 -0.23 -8.02
CA GLU A 157 10.24 -0.32 -7.62
C GLU A 157 10.38 -0.89 -6.19
N PRO A 158 11.52 -1.52 -5.87
CA PRO A 158 11.85 -1.95 -4.50
C PRO A 158 11.73 -0.78 -3.51
N ILE A 159 11.27 -1.06 -2.29
CA ILE A 159 11.33 -0.07 -1.21
C ILE A 159 12.81 0.22 -0.91
N PRO A 160 13.29 1.47 -1.03
CA PRO A 160 14.67 1.82 -0.72
C PRO A 160 15.03 1.49 0.72
N GLN A 161 16.18 0.87 0.95
CA GLN A 161 16.68 0.60 2.29
C GLN A 161 16.88 1.93 3.04
N GLY A 162 16.41 1.99 4.28
CA GLY A 162 16.40 3.19 5.11
C GLY A 162 15.22 4.14 4.89
N LEU A 163 14.28 3.83 3.98
CA LEU A 163 13.03 4.59 3.86
C LEU A 163 12.24 4.51 5.17
N ARG A 164 11.80 5.66 5.67
CA ARG A 164 10.97 5.83 6.87
C ARG A 164 9.58 6.23 6.43
N ILE A 165 8.52 5.56 6.90
CA ILE A 165 7.15 5.92 6.53
C ILE A 165 6.28 6.01 7.77
N VAL A 166 5.55 7.12 7.91
CA VAL A 166 4.55 7.31 8.97
C VAL A 166 3.15 7.41 8.36
N ALA A 167 2.33 6.37 8.55
CA ALA A 167 0.94 6.31 8.12
C ALA A 167 -0.03 6.64 9.26
N GLY A 168 -1.24 7.07 8.94
CA GLY A 168 -2.23 7.47 9.95
C GLY A 168 -1.96 8.84 10.59
N ASN A 169 -2.65 9.09 11.69
CA ASN A 169 -2.68 10.42 12.32
C ASN A 169 -2.79 10.33 13.84
N ALA A 170 -1.66 10.42 14.54
CA ALA A 170 -1.58 10.45 16.00
C ALA A 170 -2.34 11.63 16.65
N ARG A 171 -2.62 12.69 15.89
CA ARG A 171 -3.29 13.91 16.34
C ARG A 171 -4.71 14.05 15.81
N ALA A 172 -5.28 12.99 15.25
CA ALA A 172 -6.65 13.00 14.74
C ALA A 172 -7.60 13.49 15.85
N THR A 173 -8.52 14.39 15.50
CA THR A 173 -9.52 14.91 16.44
C THR A 173 -10.86 14.18 16.32
N GLY A 174 -11.01 13.38 15.28
CA GLY A 174 -12.11 12.45 15.11
C GLY A 174 -11.91 11.52 13.92
N PRO A 175 -12.88 10.63 13.64
CA PRO A 175 -12.82 9.64 12.57
C PRO A 175 -12.52 10.23 11.17
N ASN A 176 -12.95 11.46 10.88
CA ASN A 176 -12.75 12.08 9.57
C ASN A 176 -11.28 12.38 9.26
N ASP A 177 -10.45 12.56 10.29
CA ASP A 177 -9.01 12.86 10.17
C ASP A 177 -8.14 11.60 10.12
N SER A 178 -8.78 10.43 10.08
CA SER A 178 -8.13 9.12 10.22
C SER A 178 -8.31 8.26 8.97
N ILE A 179 -7.33 7.39 8.76
CA ILE A 179 -7.38 6.29 7.79
C ILE A 179 -7.39 4.92 8.48
N ALA A 180 -7.45 4.91 9.81
CA ALA A 180 -7.54 3.69 10.58
C ALA A 180 -8.77 2.88 10.14
N ARG A 181 -8.65 1.56 10.20
CA ARG A 181 -9.79 0.67 10.04
C ARG A 181 -9.76 -0.35 11.16
N TRP A 182 -10.84 -0.38 11.92
CA TRP A 182 -11.11 -1.36 12.96
C TRP A 182 -12.27 -2.25 12.54
N SER A 183 -12.12 -3.55 12.74
CA SER A 183 -13.14 -4.56 12.48
C SER A 183 -13.03 -5.71 13.47
N CYS A 184 -13.91 -6.70 13.32
CA CYS A 184 -13.93 -7.89 14.15
C CYS A 184 -13.60 -9.12 13.31
N LEU A 185 -12.52 -9.81 13.65
CA LEU A 185 -12.12 -11.05 13.00
C LEU A 185 -13.22 -12.11 13.16
N HIS A 186 -13.56 -12.80 12.07
CA HIS A 186 -14.65 -13.79 12.01
C HIS A 186 -16.06 -13.23 12.35
N ALA A 187 -16.24 -11.91 12.31
CA ALA A 187 -17.53 -11.27 12.53
C ALA A 187 -17.81 -10.16 11.50
N GLY A 188 -17.90 -10.55 10.23
CA GLY A 188 -18.11 -9.64 9.10
C GLY A 188 -19.46 -8.91 9.10
N GLN A 189 -20.40 -9.30 9.96
CA GLN A 189 -21.65 -8.58 10.20
C GLN A 189 -21.44 -7.26 10.98
N VAL A 190 -20.31 -7.10 11.67
CA VAL A 190 -19.99 -5.84 12.36
C VAL A 190 -19.41 -4.87 11.33
N PRO A 191 -20.06 -3.71 11.08
CA PRO A 191 -19.52 -2.72 10.16
C PRO A 191 -18.14 -2.24 10.63
N PRO A 192 -17.15 -2.19 9.73
CA PRO A 192 -15.85 -1.61 10.07
C PRO A 192 -15.99 -0.11 10.33
N SER A 193 -15.12 0.43 11.18
CA SER A 193 -15.11 1.84 11.55
C SER A 193 -13.69 2.39 11.55
N LYS A 194 -13.54 3.71 11.56
CA LYS A 194 -12.26 4.38 11.79
C LYS A 194 -11.95 4.58 13.28
N ASP A 195 -12.88 4.21 14.15
CA ASP A 195 -12.70 4.11 15.59
C ASP A 195 -13.01 2.68 16.05
N PHE A 196 -12.75 2.35 17.31
CA PHE A 196 -13.01 1.02 17.86
C PHE A 196 -14.45 0.54 17.61
N VAL A 197 -14.58 -0.76 17.37
CA VAL A 197 -15.86 -1.43 17.10
C VAL A 197 -16.19 -2.41 18.22
N ASN A 198 -17.48 -2.60 18.50
CA ASN A 198 -17.95 -3.54 19.51
C ASN A 198 -17.93 -4.97 18.93
N CYS A 199 -16.89 -5.74 19.26
CA CYS A 199 -16.73 -7.08 18.74
C CYS A 199 -17.47 -8.14 19.58
N PRO A 200 -18.19 -9.08 18.96
CA PRO A 200 -18.86 -10.18 19.67
C PRO A 200 -17.89 -11.02 20.52
N ALA A 201 -18.40 -11.62 21.59
CA ALA A 201 -17.60 -12.55 22.39
C ALA A 201 -17.07 -13.71 21.54
N GLY A 202 -15.82 -14.13 21.79
CA GLY A 202 -15.15 -15.19 21.03
C GLY A 202 -14.53 -14.73 19.70
N THR A 203 -14.64 -13.44 19.35
CA THR A 203 -13.97 -12.83 18.20
C THR A 203 -12.76 -12.01 18.64
N MET A 204 -12.05 -11.39 17.70
CA MET A 204 -10.90 -10.53 17.97
C MET A 204 -11.10 -9.17 17.34
N LEU A 205 -10.69 -8.11 18.04
CA LEU A 205 -10.52 -6.79 17.45
C LEU A 205 -9.36 -6.84 16.45
N GLU A 206 -9.57 -6.32 15.26
CA GLU A 206 -8.60 -6.30 14.16
C GLU A 206 -8.40 -4.86 13.69
N SER A 207 -7.14 -4.46 13.48
CA SER A 207 -6.78 -3.19 12.88
C SER A 207 -6.13 -3.40 11.52
N TYR A 208 -6.46 -2.50 10.59
CA TYR A 208 -5.83 -2.37 9.29
C TYR A 208 -5.32 -0.94 9.13
N LEU A 209 -4.09 -0.81 8.63
CA LEU A 209 -3.52 0.47 8.26
C LEU A 209 -2.74 0.35 6.95
N ASP A 210 -3.19 1.07 5.93
CA ASP A 210 -2.52 1.17 4.64
C ASP A 210 -1.53 2.33 4.68
N PHE A 211 -0.28 2.06 4.33
CA PHE A 211 0.77 3.06 4.18
C PHE A 211 0.72 3.67 2.78
N PRO A 212 1.24 4.91 2.59
CA PRO A 212 1.40 5.47 1.25
C PRO A 212 2.38 4.63 0.43
N GLN A 213 2.17 4.57 -0.88
CA GLN A 213 2.92 3.68 -1.80
C GLN A 213 3.48 4.41 -3.03
N CYS A 214 3.47 5.74 -3.02
CA CYS A 214 4.07 6.56 -4.06
C CYS A 214 5.19 7.39 -3.44
N TRP A 215 6.42 7.07 -3.81
CA TRP A 215 7.63 7.73 -3.32
C TRP A 215 8.06 8.85 -4.27
N ASN A 216 8.63 9.92 -3.72
CA ASN A 216 9.15 11.05 -4.50
C ASN A 216 10.40 10.71 -5.32
N GLY A 217 10.98 9.52 -5.13
CA GLY A 217 12.14 9.04 -5.88
C GLY A 217 13.48 9.56 -5.38
N ARG A 218 13.50 10.32 -4.26
CA ARG A 218 14.70 10.98 -3.76
C ARG A 218 14.92 10.81 -2.26
N ASP A 219 13.92 11.14 -1.45
CA ASP A 219 14.13 11.33 -0.01
C ASP A 219 13.72 10.08 0.78
N LEU A 220 14.63 9.53 1.59
CA LEU A 220 14.32 8.40 2.49
C LEU A 220 13.50 8.82 3.72
N ASP A 221 13.46 10.12 3.99
CA ASP A 221 12.63 10.76 4.99
C ASP A 221 12.51 12.26 4.64
N SER A 222 11.46 12.92 5.11
CA SER A 222 11.26 14.37 4.94
C SER A 222 11.24 15.08 6.30
N PRO A 223 11.45 16.40 6.37
CA PRO A 223 11.43 17.13 7.65
C PRO A 223 10.12 16.99 8.45
N ASP A 224 9.01 16.67 7.77
CA ASP A 224 7.70 16.40 8.37
C ASP A 224 7.36 14.90 8.46
N HIS A 225 8.32 14.04 8.11
CA HIS A 225 8.24 12.57 8.08
C HIS A 225 7.12 11.98 7.22
N LYS A 226 6.50 12.79 6.34
CA LYS A 226 5.33 12.41 5.55
C LYS A 226 5.41 12.84 4.09
N SER A 227 5.85 14.06 3.79
CA SER A 227 5.77 14.66 2.45
C SER A 227 6.63 14.02 1.36
N HIS A 228 7.53 13.09 1.69
CA HIS A 228 8.27 12.30 0.71
C HIS A 228 7.47 11.09 0.17
N MET A 229 6.33 10.79 0.78
CA MET A 229 5.40 9.73 0.36
C MET A 229 4.00 10.29 0.08
N ALA A 230 3.28 9.65 -0.83
CA ALA A 230 1.89 9.98 -1.14
C ALA A 230 1.03 8.73 -1.33
N TYR A 231 -0.27 8.88 -1.08
CA TYR A 231 -1.26 7.90 -1.50
C TYR A 231 -1.56 8.06 -2.99
N PRO A 232 -1.87 6.97 -3.71
CA PRO A 232 -2.33 7.07 -5.09
C PRO A 232 -3.62 7.87 -5.21
N VAL A 233 -3.77 8.60 -6.32
CA VAL A 233 -5.00 9.29 -6.72
C VAL A 233 -5.44 8.71 -8.05
N ASN A 234 -6.71 8.32 -8.16
CA ASN A 234 -7.25 7.66 -9.35
C ASN A 234 -6.38 6.47 -9.81
N GLN A 235 -5.97 5.64 -8.85
CA GLN A 235 -5.14 4.44 -9.06
C GLN A 235 -3.78 4.72 -9.74
N ALA A 236 -3.26 5.95 -9.62
CA ALA A 236 -1.92 6.32 -10.08
C ALA A 236 -1.18 7.09 -9.00
N CYS A 237 0.15 6.97 -9.06
CA CYS A 237 1.00 7.86 -8.30
C CYS A 237 0.98 9.29 -8.87
N PRO A 238 0.84 10.32 -8.02
CA PRO A 238 0.93 11.71 -8.45
C PRO A 238 2.28 12.02 -9.12
N ALA A 239 2.32 13.04 -9.99
CA ALA A 239 3.56 13.45 -10.65
C ALA A 239 4.66 13.91 -9.68
N SER A 240 4.28 14.41 -8.49
CA SER A 240 5.21 14.73 -7.40
C SER A 240 5.83 13.51 -6.73
N HIS A 241 5.23 12.33 -6.90
CA HIS A 241 5.63 11.07 -6.28
C HIS A 241 5.69 9.94 -7.30
N PRO A 242 6.54 10.04 -8.34
CA PRO A 242 6.38 9.24 -9.55
C PRO A 242 6.77 7.77 -9.41
N VAL A 243 7.42 7.39 -8.30
CA VAL A 243 7.98 6.05 -8.08
C VAL A 243 7.00 5.22 -7.24
N PRO A 244 6.23 4.30 -7.85
CA PRO A 244 5.43 3.36 -7.07
C PRO A 244 6.34 2.38 -6.34
N VAL A 245 6.07 2.14 -5.07
CA VAL A 245 6.69 1.10 -4.24
C VAL A 245 5.60 0.14 -3.74
N PRO A 246 5.92 -1.08 -3.26
CA PRO A 246 4.92 -1.95 -2.65
C PRO A 246 4.17 -1.21 -1.54
N LYS A 247 2.84 -1.30 -1.54
CA LYS A 247 2.02 -0.81 -0.45
C LYS A 247 2.20 -1.70 0.76
N LEU A 248 2.71 -1.13 1.85
CA LEU A 248 2.69 -1.79 3.15
C LEU A 248 1.28 -1.70 3.74
N ARG A 249 0.67 -2.84 4.05
CA ARG A 249 -0.55 -2.93 4.85
C ARG A 249 -0.23 -3.66 6.15
N GLN A 250 -0.41 -2.95 7.25
CA GLN A 250 -0.31 -3.53 8.57
C GLN A 250 -1.67 -4.11 8.98
N VAL A 251 -1.68 -5.36 9.45
CA VAL A 251 -2.84 -6.04 10.01
C VAL A 251 -2.50 -6.58 11.38
N LEU A 252 -3.13 -6.04 12.43
CA LEU A 252 -2.92 -6.49 13.80
C LEU A 252 -4.22 -7.07 14.37
N ARG A 253 -4.14 -8.23 15.02
CA ARG A 253 -5.28 -8.90 15.66
C ARG A 253 -5.03 -9.01 17.14
N TYR A 254 -5.91 -8.40 17.92
CA TYR A 254 -5.83 -8.35 19.37
C TYR A 254 -6.80 -9.35 19.99
N PRO A 255 -6.40 -10.09 21.02
CA PRO A 255 -7.24 -11.09 21.69
C PRO A 255 -8.26 -10.43 22.63
N VAL A 256 -8.95 -9.38 22.16
CA VAL A 256 -9.97 -8.63 22.89
C VAL A 256 -11.21 -8.46 22.04
N SER A 257 -12.35 -8.38 22.72
CA SER A 257 -13.67 -8.13 22.14
C SER A 257 -14.54 -7.43 23.18
N GLY A 258 -15.73 -6.99 22.78
CA GLY A 258 -16.71 -6.33 23.64
C GLY A 258 -16.68 -4.81 23.55
N ASP A 259 -17.07 -4.16 24.64
CA ASP A 259 -17.37 -2.73 24.70
C ASP A 259 -16.15 -1.84 24.33
N PRO A 260 -16.24 -1.04 23.26
CA PRO A 260 -15.21 -0.08 22.85
C PRO A 260 -14.80 0.93 23.92
N SER A 261 -15.67 1.24 24.88
CA SER A 261 -15.35 2.18 25.98
C SER A 261 -14.18 1.72 26.84
N GLN A 262 -13.87 0.42 26.80
CA GLN A 262 -12.76 -0.19 27.51
C GLN A 262 -11.42 -0.02 26.78
N PHE A 263 -11.44 0.37 25.50
CA PHE A 263 -10.26 0.42 24.65
C PHE A 263 -9.73 1.84 24.49
N ARG A 264 -8.40 1.96 24.49
CA ARG A 264 -7.69 3.17 24.06
C ARG A 264 -6.34 2.80 23.46
N LEU A 265 -5.87 3.62 22.55
CA LEU A 265 -4.47 3.65 22.15
C LEU A 265 -3.66 4.50 23.14
N ALA A 266 -2.34 4.33 23.14
CA ALA A 266 -1.42 5.24 23.83
C ALA A 266 -1.59 6.69 23.34
N SER A 267 -1.95 6.86 22.07
CA SER A 267 -2.24 8.13 21.41
C SER A 267 -3.69 8.62 21.56
N GLY A 268 -4.55 7.93 22.34
CA GLY A 268 -5.95 8.31 22.53
C GLY A 268 -6.97 7.35 21.91
N PRO A 269 -8.10 7.84 21.36
CA PRO A 269 -9.14 6.98 20.75
C PRO A 269 -8.65 6.18 19.53
N GLY A 270 -9.45 5.22 19.05
CA GLY A 270 -9.04 4.32 17.96
C GLY A 270 -8.75 5.04 16.64
N TYR A 271 -9.34 6.22 16.42
CA TYR A 271 -9.06 7.06 15.25
C TYR A 271 -7.65 7.70 15.27
N THR A 272 -6.94 7.69 16.39
CA THR A 272 -5.54 8.17 16.45
C THR A 272 -4.51 7.10 16.06
N MET A 273 -4.98 5.94 15.58
CA MET A 273 -4.11 4.89 15.04
C MET A 273 -3.20 5.46 13.95
N HIS A 274 -1.92 5.12 14.09
CA HIS A 274 -0.85 5.39 13.16
C HIS A 274 0.10 4.21 13.21
N GLY A 275 0.98 4.15 12.22
CA GLY A 275 1.98 3.12 12.13
C GLY A 275 3.20 3.69 11.45
N ASP A 276 4.33 3.20 11.92
CA ASP A 276 5.63 3.69 11.57
C ASP A 276 6.45 2.52 11.07
N PHE A 277 7.19 2.74 9.99
CA PHE A 277 7.99 1.73 9.33
C PHE A 277 9.37 2.30 9.04
N PHE A 278 10.41 1.60 9.46
CA PHE A 278 11.79 1.90 9.13
C PHE A 278 12.39 0.70 8.39
N ASN A 279 12.52 0.84 7.07
CA ASN A 279 12.90 -0.24 6.18
C ASN A 279 14.37 -0.65 6.37
N ALA A 280 14.60 -1.92 6.69
CA ALA A 280 15.92 -2.53 6.73
C ALA A 280 15.97 -3.88 5.98
N TRP A 281 14.98 -4.18 5.13
CA TRP A 281 15.06 -5.32 4.23
C TRP A 281 16.39 -5.32 3.46
N PRO A 282 17.04 -6.49 3.29
CA PRO A 282 18.17 -6.61 2.39
C PRO A 282 17.78 -6.18 0.98
N VAL A 283 18.58 -5.32 0.35
CA VAL A 283 18.27 -4.72 -0.96
C VAL A 283 17.94 -5.78 -2.01
N ALA A 284 18.79 -6.81 -2.14
CA ALA A 284 18.60 -7.90 -3.09
C ALA A 284 17.35 -8.76 -2.81
N GLU A 285 16.93 -8.85 -1.54
CA GLU A 285 15.72 -9.60 -1.14
C GLU A 285 14.46 -8.83 -1.55
N MET A 286 14.40 -7.53 -1.25
CA MET A 286 13.29 -6.67 -1.66
C MET A 286 13.18 -6.58 -3.18
N GLU A 287 14.32 -6.45 -3.89
CA GLU A 287 14.38 -6.52 -5.35
C GLU A 287 13.83 -7.82 -5.90
N ARG A 288 14.23 -8.97 -5.33
CA ARG A 288 13.71 -10.28 -5.71
C ARG A 288 12.19 -10.32 -5.57
N ARG A 289 11.66 -9.96 -4.40
CA ARG A 289 10.22 -10.06 -4.12
C ARG A 289 9.39 -9.12 -4.99
N VAL A 290 9.88 -7.92 -5.27
CA VAL A 290 9.21 -7.01 -6.21
C VAL A 290 9.18 -7.59 -7.62
N ARG A 291 10.30 -8.15 -8.08
CA ARG A 291 10.40 -8.77 -9.41
C ARG A 291 9.55 -10.03 -9.55
N ASP A 292 9.51 -10.87 -8.52
CA ASP A 292 8.96 -12.23 -8.63
C ASP A 292 7.52 -12.33 -8.11
N CYS A 293 7.08 -11.40 -7.25
CA CYS A 293 5.75 -11.40 -6.63
C CYS A 293 4.90 -10.19 -7.07
N ILE A 294 5.44 -8.98 -6.94
CA ILE A 294 4.64 -7.76 -7.14
C ILE A 294 4.40 -7.46 -8.62
N ARG A 295 5.46 -7.26 -9.41
CA ARG A 295 5.37 -6.93 -10.84
C ARG A 295 4.58 -7.97 -11.66
N PRO A 296 4.75 -9.29 -11.47
CA PRO A 296 4.01 -10.30 -12.23
C PRO A 296 2.61 -10.60 -11.67
N VAL A 297 2.19 -9.92 -10.59
CA VAL A 297 0.89 -10.12 -9.93
C VAL A 297 0.74 -11.57 -9.43
N VAL A 298 1.66 -11.97 -8.57
CA VAL A 298 1.80 -13.32 -8.01
C VAL A 298 1.81 -13.25 -6.49
N LYS A 299 0.99 -14.10 -5.86
CA LYS A 299 1.02 -14.22 -4.41
C LYS A 299 2.23 -15.08 -4.05
N CYS A 300 3.08 -14.54 -3.19
CA CYS A 300 4.21 -15.28 -2.66
C CYS A 300 4.01 -15.58 -1.18
N GLY A 301 4.60 -16.69 -0.74
CA GLY A 301 4.73 -17.04 0.67
C GLY A 301 5.80 -16.23 1.39
N HIS A 302 6.02 -16.57 2.66
CA HIS A 302 7.05 -15.96 3.51
C HIS A 302 8.47 -16.17 2.97
N ASP A 303 8.75 -17.27 2.28
CA ASP A 303 10.02 -17.54 1.58
C ASP A 303 10.20 -16.70 0.30
N GLY A 304 9.16 -15.98 -0.12
CA GLY A 304 9.16 -15.18 -1.34
C GLY A 304 8.98 -16.03 -2.59
N GLN A 305 8.49 -17.27 -2.48
CA GLN A 305 8.16 -18.14 -3.60
C GLN A 305 6.66 -18.09 -3.93
N PRO A 306 6.26 -18.24 -5.21
CA PRO A 306 4.86 -18.30 -5.61
C PRO A 306 4.05 -19.41 -4.90
N ILE A 307 2.80 -19.10 -4.55
CA ILE A 307 1.83 -20.05 -3.96
C ILE A 307 0.48 -20.05 -4.68
#